data_AF-A0A1U7GPN9-F1
#
_entry.id   AF-A0A1U7GPN9-F1
#
_cell.length_a   1.000
_cell.length_b   1.000
_cell.length_c   1.000
_cell.angle_alpha   90.00
_cell.angle_beta   90.00
_cell.angle_gamma   90.00
#
_symmetry.space_group_name_H-M   'P 1'
#
loop_
_entity.id
_entity.type
_entity.pdbx_description
1 polymer ?
#
loop_
_entity_poly.entity_id
_entity_poly.type
_entity_poly.pdbx_seq_one_letter_code
_entity_poly.pdbx_strand_id
1 'polypeptide(L)' 'MRFYVAAPSVSAVRRALFRAPGGARVTGRFDRATIECSHTMDARSFARHWPVLLSRLDKAGLRVVPRPPVGP' A
#
# COMPACT_ATOMS: atom_id res chain seq x y z
N MET A 1 10.89 1.28 0.60
CA MET A 1 10.42 0.18 1.50
C MET A 1 9.17 -0.45 0.90
N ARG A 2 8.81 -1.67 1.33
CA ARG A 2 7.63 -2.40 0.85
C ARG A 2 6.55 -2.44 1.93
N PHE A 3 5.29 -2.40 1.51
CA PHE A 3 4.13 -2.59 2.39
C PHE A 3 3.02 -3.34 1.64
N TYR A 4 2.11 -3.94 2.39
CA TYR A 4 1.08 -4.82 1.86
C TYR A 4 -0.29 -4.25 2.17
N VAL A 5 -1.19 -4.30 1.20
CA VAL A 5 -2.55 -3.77 1.33
C VAL A 5 -3.53 -4.91 1.10
N ALA A 6 -4.41 -5.16 2.05
CA ALA A 6 -5.54 -6.06 1.85
C ALA A 6 -6.53 -5.38 0.90
N ALA A 7 -6.71 -5.96 -0.28
CA ALA A 7 -7.58 -5.42 -1.31
C ALA A 7 -8.06 -6.52 -2.28
N PRO A 8 -9.30 -6.44 -2.78
CA PRO A 8 -9.82 -7.41 -3.75
C PRO A 8 -9.17 -7.25 -5.13
N SER A 9 -8.63 -6.08 -5.46
CA SER A 9 -8.01 -5.81 -6.77
C SER A 9 -6.87 -4.80 -6.71
N VAL A 10 -5.91 -4.97 -7.64
CA VAL A 10 -4.82 -4.00 -7.89
C VAL A 10 -5.37 -2.61 -8.24
N SER A 11 -6.43 -2.56 -9.04
CA SER A 11 -7.03 -1.31 -9.50
C SER A 11 -7.65 -0.49 -8.36
N ALA A 12 -8.19 -1.13 -7.32
CA ALA A 12 -8.68 -0.43 -6.13
C ALA A 12 -7.52 0.28 -5.41
N VAL A 13 -6.40 -0.41 -5.21
CA VAL A 13 -5.21 0.15 -4.57
C VAL A 13 -4.60 1.28 -5.42
N ARG A 14 -4.51 1.10 -6.75
CA ARG A 14 -4.03 2.16 -7.66
C ARG A 14 -4.87 3.43 -7.59
N ARG A 15 -6.20 3.29 -7.48
CA ARG A 15 -7.11 4.43 -7.31
C ARG A 15 -6.92 5.11 -5.96
N ALA A 16 -6.83 4.35 -4.87
CA ALA A 16 -6.61 4.90 -3.54
C ALA A 16 -5.26 5.65 -3.41
N LEU A 17 -4.23 5.12 -4.06
CA LEU A 17 -2.89 5.71 -4.10
C LEU A 17 -2.69 6.74 -5.22
N PHE A 18 -3.72 7.02 -6.02
CA PHE A 18 -3.60 7.97 -7.12
C PHE A 18 -3.23 9.36 -6.57
N ARG A 19 -2.11 9.90 -7.04
CA ARG A 19 -1.55 11.18 -6.53
C ARG A 19 -1.31 11.18 -5.02
N ALA A 20 -1.07 10.02 -4.40
CA ALA A 20 -0.64 9.98 -3.00
C ALA A 20 0.77 10.55 -2.88
N PRO A 21 1.06 11.30 -1.81
CA PRO A 21 2.40 11.83 -1.58
C PRO A 21 3.39 10.67 -1.45
N GLY A 22 4.64 10.93 -1.82
CA GLY A 22 5.74 10.03 -1.47
C GLY A 22 6.00 8.84 -2.40
N GLY A 23 5.46 8.89 -3.62
CA GLY A 23 5.81 7.94 -4.67
C GLY A 23 5.38 6.50 -4.36
N ALA A 24 4.31 6.33 -3.58
CA ALA A 24 3.71 5.01 -3.35
C ALA A 24 3.16 4.46 -4.67
N ARG A 25 3.58 3.25 -5.02
CA ARG A 25 3.20 2.56 -6.27
C ARG A 25 2.83 1.12 -5.96
N VAL A 26 1.88 0.59 -6.73
CA VAL A 26 1.57 -0.83 -6.71
C VAL A 26 2.63 -1.58 -7.49
N THR A 27 3.28 -2.55 -6.84
CA THR A 27 4.27 -3.43 -7.46
C THR A 27 3.59 -4.62 -8.13
N GLY A 28 2.61 -5.23 -7.46
CA GLY A 28 1.92 -6.40 -7.99
C GLY A 28 0.93 -6.99 -6.99
N ARG A 29 0.32 -8.11 -7.37
CA ARG A 29 -0.51 -8.91 -6.47
C ARG A 29 0.39 -9.88 -5.70
N PHE A 30 0.34 -9.83 -4.37
CA PHE A 30 1.12 -10.75 -3.53
C PHE A 30 0.38 -12.09 -3.37
N ASP A 31 -0.93 -12.04 -3.09
CA ASP A 31 -1.79 -13.22 -3.00
C ASP A 31 -3.24 -12.90 -3.44
N ARG A 32 -4.20 -13.79 -3.16
CA ARG A 32 -5.62 -13.60 -3.52
C ARG A 32 -6.29 -12.39 -2.85
N ALA A 33 -5.85 -12.01 -1.66
CA ALA A 33 -6.41 -10.93 -0.86
C ALA A 33 -5.44 -9.76 -0.63
N THR A 34 -4.16 -9.91 -0.96
CA THR A 34 -3.10 -8.95 -0.64
C THR A 34 -2.38 -8.42 -1.88
N ILE A 35 -2.18 -7.11 -1.92
CA ILE A 35 -1.46 -6.38 -2.97
C ILE A 35 -0.16 -5.83 -2.40
N GLU A 36 0.94 -6.03 -3.11
CA GLU A 36 2.25 -5.51 -2.76
C GLU A 36 2.42 -4.09 -3.33
N CYS A 37 2.84 -3.18 -2.45
CA CYS A 37 3.16 -1.81 -2.78
C CYS A 37 4.59 -1.46 -2.36
N SER A 38 5.17 -0.50 -3.06
CA SER A 38 6.46 0.09 -2.74
C SER A 38 6.35 1.60 -2.67
N HIS A 39 7.31 2.25 -2.01
CA HIS A 39 7.49 3.69 -2.08
C HIS A 39 8.96 4.03 -2.30
N THR A 40 9.20 5.19 -2.92
CA THR A 40 10.54 5.68 -3.29
C THR A 40 11.16 6.60 -2.25
N MET A 41 10.40 7.06 -1.26
CA MET A 41 10.91 7.91 -0.18
C MET A 41 11.89 7.19 0.76
N ASP A 42 12.80 7.96 1.33
CA ASP A 42 13.58 7.59 2.51
C ASP A 42 12.68 7.39 3.75
N ALA A 43 13.23 6.76 4.79
CA ALA A 43 12.48 6.38 5.99
C ALA A 43 11.88 7.58 6.74
N ARG A 44 12.57 8.73 6.78
CA ARG A 44 12.11 9.93 7.50
C ARG A 44 10.94 10.58 6.77
N SER A 45 11.06 10.72 5.45
CA SER A 45 9.96 11.23 4.61
C SER A 45 8.77 10.29 4.62
N PHE A 46 9.01 8.97 4.61
CA PHE A 46 7.95 7.97 4.73
C PHE A 46 7.19 8.10 6.04
N ALA A 47 7.87 8.19 7.18
CA ALA A 47 7.21 8.35 8.48
C ALA A 47 6.30 9.58 8.53
N ARG A 48 6.70 10.70 7.90
CA ARG A 48 5.87 11.92 7.83
C ARG A 48 4.62 11.76 6.98
N HIS A 49 4.71 11.08 5.84
CA HIS A 49 3.60 10.94 4.89
C HIS A 49 2.76 9.68 5.13
N TRP A 50 3.23 8.76 5.96
CA TRP A 50 2.56 7.50 6.26
C TRP A 50 1.12 7.68 6.76
N PRO A 51 0.80 8.63 7.67
CA PRO A 51 -0.59 8.86 8.09
C PRO A 51 -1.52 9.26 6.93
N VAL A 52 -1.01 9.97 5.92
CA VAL A 52 -1.79 10.36 4.73
C VAL A 52 -2.08 9.14 3.85
N LEU A 53 -1.11 8.26 3.68
CA LEU A 53 -1.27 7.00 2.95
C LEU A 53 -2.32 6.11 3.64
N LEU A 54 -2.22 5.95 4.96
CA LEU A 54 -3.20 5.20 5.75
C LEU A 54 -4.61 5.79 5.62
N SER A 55 -4.76 7.11 5.78
CA SER A 55 -6.07 7.75 5.68
C SER A 55 -6.71 7.58 4.29
N ARG A 56 -5.91 7.60 3.22
CA ARG A 56 -6.43 7.39 1.85
C ARG A 56 -6.87 5.95 1.61
N LEU A 57 -6.11 4.99 2.10
CA LEU A 57 -6.46 3.58 2.01
C LEU A 57 -7.74 3.32 2.81
N ASP A 58 -7.82 3.84 4.03
CA ASP A 58 -8.98 3.71 4.90
C ASP A 58 -10.27 4.29 4.27
N LYS A 59 -10.18 5.50 3.68
CA LYS A 59 -11.29 6.11 2.92
C LYS A 59 -11.74 5.29 1.70
N ALA A 60 -10.85 4.43 1.17
CA ALA A 60 -11.16 3.51 0.09
C ALA A 60 -11.63 2.13 0.60
N GLY A 61 -11.79 1.95 1.91
CA GLY A 61 -12.12 0.66 2.54
C GLY A 61 -10.96 -0.35 2.52
N LEU A 62 -9.73 0.12 2.35
CA LEU A 62 -8.53 -0.70 2.25
C LEU A 62 -7.67 -0.54 3.51
N ARG A 63 -6.94 -1.59 3.88
CA ARG A 63 -6.07 -1.57 5.06
C ARG A 63 -4.67 -2.06 4.72
N VAL A 64 -3.68 -1.42 5.33
CA VAL A 64 -2.32 -1.95 5.34
C VAL A 64 -2.29 -3.16 6.26
N VAL A 65 -1.66 -4.23 5.83
CA VAL A 65 -1.48 -5.46 6.60
C VAL A 65 0.01 -5.74 6.80
N PRO A 66 0.39 -6.47 7.86
CA PRO A 66 1.71 -7.07 7.96
C PRO A 66 2.02 -7.88 6.71
N ARG A 67 3.31 -8.05 6.40
CA ARG A 67 3.72 -8.98 5.34
C ARG A 67 3.09 -10.34 5.62
N PRO A 68 2.21 -10.87 4.75
CA PRO A 68 1.65 -12.18 4.98
C PRO A 68 2.80 -13.21 5.00
N PRO A 69 2.72 -14.26 5.83
CA PRO A 69 3.65 -15.37 5.72
C PRO A 69 3.57 -15.85 4.27
N VAL A 70 4.72 -15.91 3.60
CA VAL A 70 4.80 -16.57 2.30
C VAL A 70 4.41 -18.02 2.60
N GLY A 71 3.21 -18.42 2.18
CA GLY A 71 2.77 -19.80 2.32
C GLY A 71 3.77 -20.74 1.62
N PRO A 72 3.90 -21.99 2.07
CA PRO A 72 4.87 -22.96 1.55
C PRO A 72 4.74 -23.19 0.04
#